data_AF-A0AAN6H133-F1
#
_entry.id   AF-A0AAN6H133-F1
#
_cell.length_a   1.000
_cell.length_b   1.000
_cell.length_c   1.000
_cell.angle_alpha   90.00
_cell.angle_beta   90.00
_cell.angle_gamma   90.00
#
_symmetry.space_group_name_H-M   'P 1'
#
loop_
_entity.id
_entity.type
_entity.pdbx_description
1 polymer ?
#
loop_
_entity_poly.entity_id
_entity_poly.type
_entity_poly.pdbx_seq_one_letter_code
_entity_poly.pdbx_strand_id
1 'polypeptide(L)'
;AGPSPMEMGLLALRRPVLGFILSAASPALNPFRAFDYRNPAKVLRWRPGDVVALKWQPTMAVAIGLAELIVGSAALANVMMVVVDLTARCIFIVSMQTTYLAILWVSIAFVLHVGGAACVYLRVNIKTSESQVPATGLLRLNKWIAHESTPCANHGAVIFSPKPDTYWFTVLSWFVSTTTIVYITFGTLIFSGAQFICFQDAVIIVARLLFSVIFCRAILLYELSGLWAAADFDETFLEGLDS
;
A
#
# COMPACT_ATOMS: atom_id res chain seq x y z
N ALA A 1 9.08 10.13 -2.80
CA ALA A 1 7.70 9.86 -3.25
C ALA A 1 7.05 8.83 -2.32
N GLY A 2 5.75 8.92 -2.03
CA GLY A 2 5.00 7.91 -1.27
C GLY A 2 4.54 6.73 -2.14
N PRO A 3 4.12 5.60 -1.55
CA PRO A 3 3.49 4.52 -2.28
C PRO A 3 2.17 4.97 -2.92
N SER A 4 1.85 4.45 -4.10
CA SER A 4 0.55 4.67 -4.73
C SER A 4 -0.49 3.70 -4.17
N PRO A 5 -1.78 4.10 -4.06
CA PRO A 5 -2.84 3.21 -3.60
C PRO A 5 -3.00 1.94 -4.43
N MET A 6 -2.58 1.96 -5.70
CA MET A 6 -2.58 0.81 -6.60
C MET A 6 -1.44 -0.17 -6.31
N GLU A 7 -0.23 0.31 -6.04
CA GLU A 7 0.90 -0.53 -5.60
C GLU A 7 0.54 -1.28 -4.31
N MET A 8 -0.07 -0.56 -3.34
CA MET A 8 -0.60 -1.17 -2.12
C MET A 8 -1.74 -2.16 -2.42
N GLY A 9 -2.61 -1.82 -3.37
CA GLY A 9 -3.69 -2.69 -3.83
C GLY A 9 -3.20 -4.01 -4.44
N LEU A 10 -2.16 -3.96 -5.27
CA LEU A 10 -1.54 -5.15 -5.87
C LEU A 10 -0.92 -6.04 -4.80
N LEU A 11 -0.25 -5.46 -3.80
CA LEU A 11 0.27 -6.22 -2.66
C LEU A 11 -0.86 -6.84 -1.84
N ALA A 12 -1.91 -6.08 -1.54
CA ALA A 12 -3.05 -6.52 -0.74
C ALA A 12 -3.80 -7.72 -1.37
N LEU A 13 -3.72 -7.89 -2.70
CA LEU A 13 -4.27 -9.06 -3.37
C LEU A 13 -3.53 -10.37 -3.06
N ARG A 14 -2.26 -10.30 -2.64
CA ARG A 14 -1.44 -11.48 -2.35
C ARG A 14 -1.09 -11.64 -0.87
N ARG A 15 -0.81 -10.54 -0.18
CA ARG A 15 -0.53 -10.48 1.27
C ARG A 15 -1.39 -9.38 1.90
N PRO A 16 -2.69 -9.66 2.16
CA PRO A 16 -3.64 -8.66 2.60
C PRO A 16 -3.29 -8.02 3.94
N VAL A 17 -2.73 -8.78 4.89
CA VAL A 17 -2.42 -8.23 6.24
C VAL A 17 -1.24 -7.26 6.16
N LEU A 18 -0.17 -7.66 5.49
CA LEU A 18 0.98 -6.78 5.26
C LEU A 18 0.54 -5.53 4.46
N GLY A 19 -0.21 -5.71 3.37
CA GLY A 19 -0.74 -4.60 2.58
C GLY A 19 -1.55 -3.61 3.42
N PHE A 20 -2.40 -4.11 4.32
CA PHE A 20 -3.17 -3.30 5.27
C PHE A 20 -2.25 -2.52 6.23
N ILE A 21 -1.28 -3.19 6.86
CA ILE A 21 -0.35 -2.57 7.81
C ILE A 21 0.45 -1.46 7.12
N LEU A 22 1.00 -1.73 5.94
CA LEU A 22 1.80 -0.77 5.18
C LEU A 22 0.96 0.42 4.69
N SER A 23 -0.30 0.17 4.32
CA SER A 23 -1.26 1.22 3.94
C SER A 23 -1.55 2.15 5.12
N ALA A 24 -1.81 1.59 6.31
CA ALA A 24 -2.06 2.37 7.52
C ALA A 24 -0.79 3.11 8.00
N ALA A 25 0.40 2.54 7.77
CA ALA A 25 1.68 3.10 8.17
C ALA A 25 2.24 4.16 7.19
N SER A 26 1.62 4.35 6.03
CA SER A 26 2.13 5.25 4.99
C SER A 26 1.18 6.42 4.72
N PRO A 27 1.32 7.53 5.47
CA PRO A 27 0.56 8.76 5.21
C PRO A 27 1.07 9.50 3.97
N ALA A 28 2.13 9.04 3.30
CA ALA A 28 2.56 9.65 2.05
C ALA A 28 1.80 9.02 0.88
N LEU A 29 1.00 9.83 0.18
CA LEU A 29 0.35 9.41 -1.07
C LEU A 29 1.00 10.07 -2.27
N ASN A 30 1.23 9.30 -3.32
CA ASN A 30 1.61 9.85 -4.61
C ASN A 30 0.34 10.19 -5.41
N PRO A 31 0.08 11.46 -5.77
CA PRO A 31 -1.06 11.79 -6.59
C PRO A 31 -0.97 11.09 -7.95
N PHE A 32 -2.10 10.56 -8.40
CA PHE A 32 -2.25 9.94 -9.70
C PHE A 32 -3.52 10.46 -10.38
N ARG A 33 -3.51 10.52 -11.71
CA ARG A 33 -4.64 11.04 -12.48
C ARG A 33 -5.71 9.94 -12.60
N ALA A 34 -6.97 10.25 -12.34
CA ALA A 34 -8.09 9.30 -12.38
C ALA A 34 -8.16 8.46 -13.68
N PHE A 35 -7.91 9.10 -14.82
CA PHE A 35 -7.93 8.46 -16.15
C PHE A 35 -6.57 7.88 -16.57
N ASP A 36 -5.50 8.22 -15.86
CA ASP A 36 -4.18 7.59 -16.00
C ASP A 36 -4.02 6.49 -14.95
N TYR A 37 -5.13 5.82 -14.61
CA TYR A 37 -5.11 4.64 -13.77
C TYR A 37 -4.28 3.61 -14.53
N ARG A 38 -2.97 3.62 -14.26
CA ARG A 38 -1.98 2.85 -15.01
C ARG A 38 -2.49 1.43 -15.09
N ASN A 39 -2.49 0.89 -16.30
CA ASN A 39 -2.68 -0.54 -16.50
C ASN A 39 -1.76 -1.23 -15.45
N PRO A 40 -2.28 -2.11 -14.57
CA PRO A 40 -1.49 -2.76 -13.53
C PRO A 40 -0.25 -3.46 -14.09
N ALA A 41 -0.30 -3.87 -15.37
CA ALA A 41 0.85 -4.29 -16.16
C ALA A 41 1.99 -3.27 -16.17
N LYS A 42 1.71 -1.96 -16.34
CA LYS A 42 2.71 -0.87 -16.35
C LYS A 42 3.38 -0.65 -14.99
N VAL A 43 2.71 -1.02 -13.90
CA VAL A 43 3.24 -0.91 -12.52
C VAL A 43 4.14 -2.09 -12.22
N LEU A 44 3.74 -3.28 -12.68
CA LEU A 44 4.55 -4.49 -12.55
C LEU A 44 5.65 -4.58 -13.61
N ARG A 45 5.59 -3.82 -14.72
CA ARG A 45 6.56 -3.89 -15.82
C ARG A 45 7.97 -3.59 -15.32
N TRP A 46 8.83 -4.61 -15.40
CA TRP A 46 10.25 -4.48 -15.12
C TRP A 46 10.93 -3.45 -16.01
N ARG A 47 11.77 -2.63 -15.39
CA ARG A 47 12.63 -1.66 -16.06
C ARG A 47 14.08 -2.11 -15.92
N PRO A 48 14.92 -1.90 -16.96
CA PRO A 48 16.35 -2.16 -16.84
C PRO A 48 16.93 -1.30 -15.71
N GLY A 49 17.41 -1.97 -14.65
CA GLY A 49 17.89 -1.36 -13.41
C GLY A 49 17.05 -1.66 -12.16
N ASP A 50 15.87 -2.27 -12.30
CA ASP A 50 15.05 -2.69 -11.16
C ASP A 50 15.67 -3.88 -10.42
N VAL A 51 15.69 -3.78 -9.08
CA VAL A 51 16.17 -4.85 -8.19
C VAL A 51 15.19 -6.02 -8.19
N VAL A 52 15.66 -7.19 -8.64
CA VAL A 52 14.89 -8.44 -8.60
C VAL A 52 14.92 -9.01 -7.19
N ALA A 53 13.74 -9.26 -6.60
CA ALA A 53 13.67 -9.91 -5.31
C ALA A 53 14.28 -11.32 -5.36
N LEU A 54 15.09 -11.64 -4.37
CA LEU A 54 15.68 -12.97 -4.23
C LEU A 54 14.64 -13.96 -3.72
N LYS A 55 14.66 -15.17 -4.29
CA LYS A 55 13.96 -16.31 -3.72
C LYS A 55 14.81 -16.88 -2.59
N TRP A 56 14.22 -17.03 -1.42
CA TRP A 56 14.91 -17.52 -0.23
C TRP A 56 14.60 -18.99 0.05
N GLN A 57 15.43 -19.68 0.83
CA GLN A 57 15.08 -20.98 1.39
C GLN A 57 13.86 -20.86 2.33
N PRO A 58 13.02 -21.91 2.49
CA PRO A 58 11.74 -21.80 3.20
C PRO A 58 11.82 -21.22 4.62
N THR A 59 12.82 -21.62 5.40
CA THR A 59 13.03 -21.12 6.78
C THR A 59 13.38 -19.63 6.79
N MET A 60 14.27 -19.21 5.89
CA MET A 60 14.68 -17.81 5.75
C MET A 60 13.57 -16.95 5.15
N ALA A 61 12.76 -17.50 4.24
CA ALA A 61 11.57 -16.83 3.71
C ALA A 61 10.59 -16.50 4.84
N VAL A 62 10.31 -17.45 5.74
CA VAL A 62 9.47 -17.18 6.92
C VAL A 62 10.08 -16.11 7.82
N ALA A 63 11.40 -16.18 8.07
CA ALA A 63 12.09 -15.18 8.88
C ALA A 63 11.98 -13.76 8.29
N ILE A 64 12.15 -13.63 6.97
CA ILE A 64 12.04 -12.34 6.27
C ILE A 64 10.59 -11.84 6.29
N GLY A 65 9.61 -12.70 5.99
CA GLY A 65 8.20 -12.31 6.01
C GLY A 65 7.72 -11.87 7.39
N LEU A 66 8.20 -12.52 8.45
CA LEU A 66 7.97 -12.07 9.84
C LEU A 66 8.68 -10.74 10.14
N ALA A 67 9.91 -10.56 9.67
CA ALA A 67 10.63 -9.29 9.84
C ALA A 67 9.89 -8.12 9.18
N GLU A 68 9.32 -8.31 7.99
CA GLU A 68 8.50 -7.31 7.30
C GLU A 68 7.24 -6.94 8.08
N LEU A 69 6.55 -7.92 8.66
CA LEU A 69 5.38 -7.68 9.51
C LEU A 69 5.76 -6.89 10.77
N ILE A 70 6.89 -7.24 11.41
CA ILE A 70 7.39 -6.53 12.60
C ILE A 70 7.76 -5.10 12.25
N VAL A 71 8.54 -4.88 11.19
CA VAL A 71 8.99 -3.56 10.76
C VAL A 71 7.80 -2.70 10.30
N GLY A 72 6.87 -3.28 9.53
CA GLY A 72 5.64 -2.60 9.11
C GLY A 72 4.77 -2.20 10.30
N SER A 73 4.60 -3.08 11.28
CA SER A 73 3.82 -2.81 12.50
C SER A 73 4.50 -1.75 13.38
N ALA A 74 5.83 -1.78 13.47
CA ALA A 74 6.60 -0.74 14.16
C ALA A 74 6.47 0.63 13.47
N ALA A 75 6.48 0.65 12.13
CA ALA A 75 6.26 1.87 11.36
C ALA A 75 4.85 2.42 11.58
N LEU A 76 3.82 1.56 11.62
CA LEU A 76 2.45 1.92 11.96
C LEU A 76 2.35 2.51 13.37
N ALA A 77 2.89 1.82 14.37
CA ALA A 77 2.91 2.28 15.75
C ALA A 77 3.60 3.65 15.87
N ASN A 78 4.72 3.85 15.17
CA ASN A 78 5.41 5.14 15.13
C ASN A 78 4.54 6.26 14.55
N VAL A 79 3.84 6.04 13.43
CA VAL A 79 2.92 7.03 12.86
C VAL A 79 1.79 7.34 13.83
N MET A 80 1.17 6.33 14.44
CA MET A 80 0.08 6.53 15.39
C MET A 80 0.53 7.31 16.63
N MET A 81 1.71 6.99 17.18
CA MET A 81 2.28 7.76 18.30
C MET A 81 2.51 9.22 17.93
N VAL A 82 3.12 9.49 16.77
CA VAL A 82 3.38 10.86 16.31
C VAL A 82 2.08 11.65 16.15
N VAL A 83 1.05 11.02 15.58
CA VAL A 83 -0.25 11.68 15.32
C VAL A 83 -1.02 11.94 16.61
N VAL A 84 -0.96 11.02 17.57
CA VAL A 84 -1.54 11.20 18.91
C VAL A 84 -0.82 12.31 19.66
N ASP A 85 0.51 12.33 19.65
CA ASP A 85 1.30 13.41 20.26
C ASP A 85 0.98 14.77 19.62
N LEU A 86 0.87 14.83 18.30
CA LEU A 86 0.53 16.05 17.57
C LEU A 86 -0.87 16.55 17.97
N THR A 87 -1.83 15.65 18.05
CA THR A 87 -3.21 15.94 18.48
C THR A 87 -3.31 16.41 19.93
N ALA A 88 -2.49 15.84 20.82
CA ALA A 88 -2.51 16.16 22.24
C ALA A 88 -1.76 17.45 22.59
N ARG A 89 -0.72 17.79 21.82
CA ARG A 89 0.22 18.87 22.17
C ARG A 89 0.10 20.12 21.29
N CYS A 90 -0.61 20.05 20.17
CA CYS A 90 -0.69 21.15 19.20
C CYS A 90 -2.12 21.68 19.08
N ILE A 91 -2.24 22.98 18.85
CA ILE A 91 -3.53 23.62 18.51
C ILE A 91 -3.50 23.94 17.03
N PHE A 92 -4.56 23.55 16.31
CA PHE A 92 -4.71 23.81 14.88
C PHE A 92 -5.56 25.07 14.67
N ILE A 93 -4.97 26.11 14.10
CA ILE A 93 -5.67 27.39 13.87
C ILE A 93 -6.86 27.25 12.91
N VAL A 94 -6.81 26.25 12.02
CA VAL A 94 -7.88 25.93 11.06
C VAL A 94 -9.21 25.64 11.77
N SER A 95 -9.16 25.03 12.96
CA SER A 95 -10.34 24.82 13.79
C SER A 95 -9.91 24.63 15.23
N MET A 96 -10.06 25.69 16.02
CA MET A 96 -9.65 25.72 17.42
C MET A 96 -10.46 24.79 18.33
N GLN A 97 -11.63 24.33 17.88
CA GLN A 97 -12.50 23.43 18.63
C GLN A 97 -12.24 21.95 18.35
N THR A 98 -11.52 21.62 17.26
CA THR A 98 -11.29 20.23 16.85
C THR A 98 -9.82 19.86 17.02
N THR A 99 -9.54 18.99 17.98
CA THR A 99 -8.17 18.50 18.24
C THR A 99 -7.79 17.31 17.37
N TYR A 100 -8.76 16.51 16.92
CA TYR A 100 -8.52 15.24 16.20
C TYR A 100 -8.17 15.39 14.70
N LEU A 101 -7.80 16.57 14.23
CA LEU A 101 -7.53 16.84 12.80
C LEU A 101 -6.38 16.00 12.23
N ALA A 102 -5.33 15.76 13.01
CA ALA A 102 -4.21 14.93 12.59
C ALA A 102 -4.58 13.44 12.49
N ILE A 103 -5.41 12.95 13.41
CA ILE A 103 -5.96 11.57 13.36
C ILE A 103 -6.86 11.42 12.15
N LEU A 104 -7.72 12.41 11.89
CA LEU A 104 -8.58 12.44 10.71
C LEU A 104 -7.75 12.38 9.42
N TRP A 105 -6.65 13.15 9.36
CA TRP A 105 -5.74 13.13 8.23
C TRP A 105 -5.20 11.71 7.96
N VAL A 106 -4.59 11.05 8.95
CA VAL A 106 -4.09 9.66 8.73
C VAL A 106 -5.21 8.68 8.40
N SER A 107 -6.41 8.86 8.97
CA SER A 107 -7.57 8.02 8.67
C SER A 107 -8.00 8.14 7.20
N ILE A 108 -7.96 9.34 6.61
CA ILE A 108 -8.24 9.55 5.18
C ILE A 108 -7.19 8.83 4.31
N ALA A 109 -5.91 8.88 4.69
CA ALA A 109 -4.85 8.18 3.96
C ALA A 109 -5.11 6.66 3.91
N PHE A 110 -5.51 6.08 5.04
CA PHE A 110 -5.88 4.68 5.13
C PHE A 110 -7.07 4.34 4.20
N VAL A 111 -8.14 5.15 4.23
CA VAL A 111 -9.31 4.98 3.35
C VAL A 111 -8.91 5.06 1.87
N LEU A 112 -8.00 5.96 1.51
CA LEU A 112 -7.49 6.10 0.14
C LEU A 112 -6.77 4.85 -0.34
N HIS A 113 -5.95 4.22 0.51
CA HIS A 113 -5.30 2.95 0.18
C HIS A 113 -6.30 1.79 0.05
N VAL A 114 -7.31 1.71 0.92
CA VAL A 114 -8.39 0.72 0.82
C VAL A 114 -9.18 0.91 -0.48
N GLY A 115 -9.51 2.16 -0.83
CA GLY A 115 -10.16 2.49 -2.10
C GLY A 115 -9.28 2.14 -3.32
N GLY A 116 -7.97 2.34 -3.22
CA GLY A 116 -6.99 1.89 -4.20
C GLY A 116 -6.99 0.38 -4.39
N ALA A 117 -6.96 -0.37 -3.28
CA ALA A 117 -7.05 -1.83 -3.31
C ALA A 117 -8.36 -2.33 -3.95
N ALA A 118 -9.48 -1.71 -3.59
CA ALA A 118 -10.78 -2.02 -4.19
C ALA A 118 -10.80 -1.74 -5.71
N CYS A 119 -10.18 -0.65 -6.17
CA CYS A 119 -10.03 -0.38 -7.61
C CYS A 119 -9.22 -1.48 -8.32
N VAL A 120 -8.10 -1.94 -7.74
CA VAL A 120 -7.30 -3.03 -8.32
C VAL A 120 -8.12 -4.32 -8.35
N TYR A 121 -8.86 -4.64 -7.29
CA TYR A 121 -9.73 -5.82 -7.22
C TYR A 121 -10.82 -5.82 -8.31
N LEU A 122 -11.40 -4.65 -8.59
CA LEU A 122 -12.42 -4.49 -9.64
C LEU A 122 -11.84 -4.64 -11.06
N ARG A 123 -10.55 -4.31 -11.24
CA ARG A 123 -9.91 -4.29 -12.57
C ARG A 123 -9.13 -5.56 -12.91
N VAL A 124 -8.68 -6.30 -11.90
CA VAL A 124 -7.77 -7.44 -12.09
C VAL A 124 -8.41 -8.71 -11.55
N ASN A 125 -8.27 -9.79 -12.32
CA ASN A 125 -8.51 -11.14 -11.85
C ASN A 125 -7.18 -11.86 -11.64
N ILE A 126 -7.04 -12.54 -10.52
CA ILE A 126 -5.85 -13.33 -10.18
C ILE A 126 -6.22 -14.80 -10.30
N LYS A 127 -5.54 -15.50 -11.21
CA LYS A 127 -5.62 -16.95 -11.31
C LYS A 127 -4.30 -17.54 -10.82
N THR A 128 -4.34 -18.22 -9.68
CA THR A 128 -3.18 -18.97 -9.19
C THR A 128 -3.06 -20.26 -9.99
N SER A 129 -1.86 -20.58 -10.49
CA SER A 129 -1.61 -21.81 -11.25
C SER A 129 -1.58 -23.09 -10.37
N GLU A 130 -1.82 -22.98 -9.06
CA GLU A 130 -1.81 -24.13 -8.15
C GLU A 130 -3.07 -24.98 -8.28
N SER A 131 -2.86 -26.29 -8.35
CA SER A 131 -3.89 -27.33 -8.39
C SER A 131 -4.93 -27.12 -7.28
N GLN A 132 -6.20 -27.01 -7.70
CA GLN A 132 -7.36 -26.88 -6.81
C GLN A 132 -7.62 -28.19 -6.07
N VAL A 133 -6.75 -28.54 -5.12
CA VAL A 133 -7.09 -29.58 -4.13
C VAL A 133 -8.03 -28.92 -3.12
N PRO A 134 -9.27 -29.41 -2.93
CA PRO A 134 -10.19 -28.85 -1.96
C PRO A 134 -9.64 -29.07 -0.54
N ALA A 135 -8.98 -28.04 0.01
CA ALA A 135 -8.47 -28.08 1.37
C ALA A 135 -9.62 -27.87 2.38
N THR A 136 -9.65 -28.70 3.42
CA THR A 136 -10.52 -28.49 4.60
C THR A 136 -10.21 -27.16 5.29
N GLY A 137 -11.16 -26.61 6.04
CA GLY A 137 -11.08 -25.23 6.58
C GLY A 137 -9.80 -24.89 7.35
N LEU A 138 -9.30 -25.82 8.19
CA LEU A 138 -8.04 -25.65 8.94
C LEU A 138 -6.80 -25.64 8.03
N LEU A 139 -6.74 -26.53 7.03
CA LEU A 139 -5.65 -26.57 6.06
C LEU A 139 -5.63 -25.29 5.19
N ARG A 140 -6.81 -24.78 4.84
CA ARG A 140 -6.95 -23.51 4.11
C ARG A 140 -6.47 -22.31 4.94
N LEU A 141 -6.79 -22.28 6.23
CA LEU A 141 -6.30 -21.24 7.15
C LEU A 141 -4.78 -21.31 7.32
N ASN A 142 -4.23 -22.51 7.54
CA ASN A 142 -2.78 -22.70 7.68
C ASN A 142 -2.02 -22.28 6.40
N LYS A 143 -2.56 -22.64 5.23
CA LYS A 143 -2.01 -22.21 3.94
C LYS A 143 -2.05 -20.68 3.79
N TRP A 144 -3.15 -20.05 4.19
CA TRP A 144 -3.27 -18.58 4.17
C TRP A 144 -2.25 -17.91 5.11
N ILE A 145 -2.08 -18.40 6.34
CA ILE A 145 -1.08 -17.88 7.29
C ILE A 145 0.34 -18.06 6.75
N ALA A 146 0.64 -19.21 6.14
CA ALA A 146 1.96 -19.48 5.54
C ALA A 146 2.26 -18.52 4.38
N HIS A 147 1.26 -18.22 3.55
CA HIS A 147 1.38 -17.20 2.50
C HIS A 147 1.59 -15.80 3.06
N GLU A 148 0.87 -15.42 4.12
CA GLU A 148 1.07 -14.11 4.76
C GLU A 148 2.46 -13.98 5.40
N SER A 149 3.02 -15.09 5.89
CA SER A 149 4.30 -15.12 6.62
C SER A 149 5.52 -15.27 5.71
N THR A 150 5.34 -15.36 4.38
CA THR A 150 6.44 -15.51 3.41
C THR A 150 6.44 -14.37 2.39
N PRO A 151 7.61 -13.96 1.86
CA PRO A 151 7.68 -12.94 0.81
C PRO A 151 6.99 -13.33 -0.49
N CYS A 152 6.48 -12.35 -1.23
CA CYS A 152 5.88 -12.57 -2.56
C CYS A 152 6.83 -13.29 -3.54
N ALA A 153 8.14 -13.10 -3.43
CA ALA A 153 9.12 -13.78 -4.29
C ALA A 153 9.07 -15.33 -4.16
N ASN A 154 8.69 -15.82 -2.98
CA ASN A 154 8.67 -17.24 -2.63
C ASN A 154 7.35 -17.95 -2.97
N HIS A 155 6.35 -17.20 -3.42
CA HIS A 155 5.05 -17.72 -3.79
C HIS A 155 5.04 -18.27 -5.23
N GLY A 156 4.13 -19.20 -5.51
CA GLY A 156 3.94 -19.79 -6.84
C GLY A 156 3.47 -18.79 -7.91
N ALA A 157 3.56 -19.20 -9.17
CA ALA A 157 3.23 -18.37 -10.33
C ALA A 157 1.76 -17.92 -10.32
N VAL A 158 1.54 -16.66 -10.69
CA VAL A 158 0.22 -16.01 -10.73
C VAL A 158 -0.02 -15.43 -12.12
N ILE A 159 -1.17 -15.74 -12.70
CA ILE A 159 -1.61 -15.16 -13.98
C ILE A 159 -2.55 -14.00 -13.68
N PHE A 160 -2.19 -12.83 -14.20
CA PHE A 160 -3.03 -11.63 -14.15
C PHE A 160 -3.87 -11.53 -15.43
N SER A 161 -5.19 -11.59 -15.28
CA SER A 161 -6.13 -11.35 -16.39
C SER A 161 -6.92 -10.06 -16.16
N PRO A 162 -7.11 -9.22 -17.18
CA PRO A 162 -7.91 -8.00 -17.06
C PRO A 162 -9.40 -8.37 -16.86
N LYS A 163 -10.10 -7.62 -16.02
CA LYS A 163 -11.57 -7.62 -15.97
C LYS A 163 -12.10 -6.53 -16.90
N PRO A 164 -13.28 -6.73 -17.52
CA PRO A 164 -13.92 -5.65 -18.29
C PRO A 164 -14.18 -4.45 -17.38
N ASP A 165 -13.93 -3.25 -17.90
CA ASP A 165 -14.09 -2.02 -17.15
C ASP A 165 -15.56 -1.87 -16.71
N THR A 166 -15.75 -1.86 -15.39
CA THR A 166 -17.08 -1.72 -14.78
C THR A 166 -17.32 -0.26 -14.44
N TYR A 167 -18.56 0.23 -14.55
CA TYR A 167 -18.93 1.60 -14.11
C TYR A 167 -18.45 1.91 -12.68
N TRP A 168 -18.56 0.93 -11.78
CA TRP A 168 -18.05 1.01 -10.41
C TRP A 168 -16.54 1.30 -10.31
N PHE A 169 -15.73 0.73 -11.21
CA PHE A 169 -14.30 1.03 -11.26
C PHE A 169 -14.06 2.49 -11.65
N THR A 170 -14.77 3.01 -12.65
CA THR A 170 -14.64 4.41 -13.09
C THR A 170 -15.04 5.39 -11.97
N VAL A 171 -16.16 5.14 -11.29
CA VAL A 171 -16.61 5.99 -10.18
C VAL A 171 -15.62 5.96 -9.02
N LEU A 172 -15.17 4.77 -8.62
CA LEU A 172 -14.27 4.61 -7.48
C LEU A 172 -12.88 5.22 -7.76
N SER A 173 -12.33 5.00 -8.96
CA SER A 173 -11.03 5.58 -9.36
C SER A 173 -11.05 7.10 -9.41
N TRP A 174 -12.14 7.69 -9.93
CA TRP A 174 -12.36 9.13 -9.88
C TRP A 174 -12.44 9.65 -8.45
N PHE A 175 -13.18 8.95 -7.58
CA PHE A 175 -13.31 9.32 -6.17
C PHE A 175 -11.97 9.26 -5.43
N VAL A 176 -11.19 8.19 -5.59
CA VAL A 176 -9.87 8.03 -4.95
C VAL A 176 -8.90 9.10 -5.45
N SER A 177 -8.88 9.39 -6.76
CA SER A 177 -8.02 10.43 -7.33
C SER A 177 -8.36 11.82 -6.79
N THR A 178 -9.65 12.19 -6.78
CA THR A 178 -10.12 13.48 -6.25
C THR A 178 -9.84 13.60 -4.75
N THR A 179 -10.13 12.53 -4.00
CA THR A 179 -9.88 12.48 -2.55
C THR A 179 -8.38 12.56 -2.23
N THR A 180 -7.50 12.06 -3.10
CA THR A 180 -6.03 12.20 -2.93
C THR A 180 -5.60 13.67 -3.00
N ILE A 181 -6.20 14.46 -3.90
CA ILE A 181 -5.92 15.90 -3.99
C ILE A 181 -6.40 16.60 -2.70
N VAL A 182 -7.65 16.33 -2.30
CA VAL A 182 -8.23 16.87 -1.06
C VAL A 182 -7.38 16.50 0.15
N TYR A 183 -6.89 15.26 0.23
CA TYR A 183 -6.02 14.77 1.29
C TYR A 183 -4.69 15.53 1.39
N ILE A 184 -4.02 15.77 0.26
CA ILE A 184 -2.76 16.52 0.23
C ILE A 184 -3.01 17.97 0.67
N THR A 185 -4.03 18.62 0.11
CA THR A 185 -4.39 20.00 0.49
C THR A 185 -4.77 20.09 1.96
N PHE A 186 -5.57 19.15 2.47
CA PHE A 186 -5.95 19.09 3.88
C PHE A 186 -4.73 18.92 4.78
N GLY A 187 -3.81 18.02 4.43
CA GLY A 187 -2.52 17.85 5.12
C GLY A 187 -1.73 19.16 5.20
N THR A 188 -1.56 19.85 4.07
CA THR A 188 -0.86 21.15 4.04
C THR A 188 -1.54 22.17 4.94
N LEU A 189 -2.87 22.28 4.90
CA LEU A 189 -3.62 23.21 5.75
C LEU A 189 -3.43 22.91 7.25
N ILE A 190 -3.58 21.65 7.67
CA ILE A 190 -3.45 21.31 9.10
C ILE A 190 -2.01 21.51 9.60
N PHE A 191 -0.99 21.13 8.84
CA PHE A 191 0.40 21.26 9.27
C PHE A 191 0.90 22.70 9.23
N SER A 192 0.45 23.51 8.26
CA SER A 192 0.74 24.95 8.25
C SER A 192 0.05 25.70 9.39
N GLY A 193 -1.10 25.19 9.84
CA GLY A 193 -1.90 25.77 10.92
C GLY A 193 -1.56 25.25 12.32
N ALA A 194 -0.62 24.31 12.46
CA ALA A 194 -0.22 23.74 13.74
C ALA A 194 0.60 24.75 14.55
N GLN A 195 0.12 25.10 15.74
CA GLN A 195 0.77 26.02 16.67
C GLN A 195 1.41 25.26 17.84
N PHE A 196 2.33 25.94 18.55
CA PHE A 196 3.05 25.42 19.73
C PHE A 196 4.02 24.26 19.46
N ILE A 197 4.54 24.18 18.23
CA ILE A 197 5.65 23.29 17.87
C ILE A 197 6.92 24.12 17.69
N CYS A 198 7.96 23.79 18.44
CA CYS A 198 9.31 24.31 18.17
C CYS A 198 9.83 23.74 16.84
N PHE A 199 10.64 24.51 16.11
CA PHE A 199 11.22 24.05 14.84
C PHE A 199 11.98 22.71 14.97
N GLN A 200 12.72 22.53 16.06
CA GLN A 200 13.45 21.28 16.32
C GLN A 200 12.51 20.08 16.45
N ASP A 201 11.40 20.24 17.19
CA ASP A 201 10.39 19.20 17.35
C ASP A 201 9.67 18.91 16.02
N ALA A 202 9.41 19.94 15.20
CA ALA A 202 8.85 19.77 13.87
C ALA A 202 9.75 18.90 12.99
N VAL A 203 11.07 19.14 12.99
CA VAL A 203 12.03 18.34 12.22
C VAL A 203 12.03 16.89 12.70
N ILE A 204 11.97 16.64 14.00
CA ILE A 204 11.91 15.28 14.56
C ILE A 204 10.61 14.58 14.13
N ILE A 205 9.47 15.26 14.20
CA ILE A 205 8.17 14.74 13.75
C ILE A 205 8.23 14.35 12.27
N VAL A 206 8.71 15.26 11.41
CA VAL A 206 8.84 15.02 9.97
C VAL A 206 9.80 13.86 9.70
N ALA A 207 10.95 13.82 10.37
CA ALA A 207 11.92 12.73 10.23
C ALA A 207 11.31 11.37 10.62
N ARG A 208 10.54 11.30 11.71
CA ARG A 208 9.86 10.07 12.15
C ARG A 208 8.82 9.61 11.14
N LEU A 209 8.00 10.52 10.59
CA LEU A 209 7.02 10.18 9.56
C LEU A 209 7.69 9.72 8.26
N LEU A 210 8.75 10.41 7.84
CA LEU A 210 9.53 10.04 6.65
C LEU A 210 10.20 8.67 6.82
N PHE A 211 10.76 8.39 7.99
CA PHE A 211 11.37 7.10 8.29
C PHE A 211 10.33 5.98 8.11
N SER A 212 9.16 6.07 8.74
CA SER A 212 8.07 5.10 8.55
C SER A 212 7.73 4.90 7.06
N VAL A 213 7.56 5.99 6.30
CA VAL A 213 7.27 5.93 4.85
C VAL A 213 8.38 5.24 4.07
N ILE A 214 9.65 5.51 4.38
CA ILE A 214 10.81 4.90 3.71
C ILE A 214 10.82 3.39 3.93
N PHE A 215 10.61 2.92 5.16
CA PHE A 215 10.54 1.47 5.43
C PHE A 215 9.35 0.83 4.74
N CYS A 216 8.16 1.44 4.81
CA CYS A 216 7.00 0.92 4.10
C CYS A 216 7.23 0.84 2.59
N ARG A 217 7.89 1.85 2.01
CA ARG A 217 8.23 1.87 0.58
C ARG A 217 9.29 0.82 0.24
N ALA A 218 10.29 0.62 1.08
CA ALA A 218 11.32 -0.40 0.86
C ALA A 218 10.70 -1.81 0.85
N ILE A 219 9.84 -2.12 1.84
CA ILE A 219 9.12 -3.40 1.92
C ILE A 219 8.21 -3.56 0.70
N LEU A 220 7.42 -2.54 0.37
CA LEU A 220 6.51 -2.58 -0.77
C LEU A 220 7.25 -2.84 -2.09
N LEU A 221 8.37 -2.17 -2.34
CA LEU A 221 9.14 -2.36 -3.56
C LEU A 221 9.75 -3.76 -3.65
N TYR A 222 10.25 -4.29 -2.53
CA TYR A 222 10.75 -5.64 -2.45
C TYR A 222 9.65 -6.68 -2.72
N GLU A 223 8.46 -6.49 -2.14
CA GLU A 223 7.33 -7.39 -2.37
C GLU A 223 6.77 -7.30 -3.79
N LEU A 224 6.69 -6.10 -4.37
CA LEU A 224 6.25 -5.91 -5.75
C LEU A 224 7.23 -6.49 -6.76
N SER A 225 8.55 -6.40 -6.51
CA SER A 225 9.52 -7.03 -7.39
C SER A 225 9.46 -8.56 -7.30
N GLY A 226 9.16 -9.10 -6.12
CA GLY A 226 8.86 -10.53 -5.94
C GLY A 226 7.55 -10.95 -6.59
N LEU A 227 6.52 -10.11 -6.55
CA LEU A 227 5.25 -10.33 -7.23
C LEU A 227 5.45 -10.37 -8.74
N TRP A 228 6.20 -9.42 -9.29
CA TRP A 228 6.53 -9.40 -10.71
C TRP A 228 7.34 -10.63 -11.14
N ALA A 229 8.35 -11.03 -10.37
CA ALA A 229 9.15 -12.22 -10.71
C ALA A 229 8.34 -13.53 -10.71
N ALA A 230 7.17 -13.53 -10.05
CA ALA A 230 6.22 -14.64 -10.06
C ALA A 230 4.99 -14.39 -10.95
N ALA A 231 4.88 -13.20 -11.55
CA ALA A 231 3.78 -12.81 -12.40
C ALA A 231 3.99 -13.35 -13.80
N ASP A 232 2.98 -14.03 -14.32
CA ASP A 232 2.83 -14.25 -15.75
C ASP A 232 1.66 -13.39 -16.25
N PHE A 233 1.80 -12.82 -17.44
CA PHE A 233 0.79 -11.94 -18.01
C PHE A 233 0.12 -12.64 -19.18
N ASP A 234 -1.21 -12.67 -19.16
CA ASP A 234 -2.00 -13.12 -20.30
C ASP A 234 -1.67 -12.24 -21.53
N GLU A 235 -1.58 -12.81 -22.74
CA GLU A 235 -1.23 -12.07 -23.96
C GLU A 235 -2.17 -10.88 -24.19
N THR A 236 -3.46 -11.05 -23.84
CA THR A 236 -4.49 -10.00 -23.88
C THR A 236 -4.26 -8.84 -22.88
N PHE A 237 -3.58 -9.11 -21.76
CA PHE A 237 -3.21 -8.11 -20.76
C PHE A 237 -2.04 -7.24 -21.25
N LEU A 238 -1.17 -7.82 -22.09
CA LEU A 238 -0.04 -7.14 -22.72
C LEU A 238 -0.48 -6.29 -23.92
N GLU A 239 -1.46 -6.70 -24.71
CA GLU A 239 -2.00 -5.87 -25.81
C GLU A 239 -2.60 -4.53 -25.33
N GLY A 240 -3.16 -4.50 -24.12
CA GLY A 240 -3.62 -3.27 -23.46
C GLY A 240 -2.49 -2.36 -22.93
N LEU A 241 -1.22 -2.69 -23.16
CA LEU A 241 -0.08 -1.82 -22.85
C LEU A 241 0.30 -0.88 -24.00
N ASP A 242 0.07 -1.31 -25.23
CA ASP A 242 0.53 -0.68 -26.48
C ASP A 242 -0.53 0.19 -27.16
N SER A 243 -1.75 0.23 -26.61
CA SER A 243 -2.82 1.19 -26.91
C SER A 243 -2.85 2.37 -25.92
#